data_AF-A0A7K7S9H4-F1
#
_entry.id   AF-A0A7K7S9H4-F1
#
_cell.length_a   1.000
_cell.length_b   1.000
_cell.length_c   1.000
_cell.angle_alpha   90.00
_cell.angle_beta   90.00
_cell.angle_gamma   90.00
#
_symmetry.space_group_name_H-M   'P 1'
#
loop_
_entity.id
_entity.type
_entity.pdbx_description
1 polymer ?
#
loop_
_entity_poly.entity_id
_entity_poly.type
_entity_poly.pdbx_seq_one_letter_code
_entity_poly.pdbx_strand_id
1 'polypeptide(L)'
;MSQSRLLTLLVLLLCCQGPSAQITDNVVERWKEYSEECQRNMSHQPAPTELVCNRTFDKFSCWPDTMPNSTASVPCPWFLPWYQKVKHRHVFKTCGPDGQWVTGPQGQSLRNATQCEQDNEDLKAQEKFAKTYGSFKVMYTVGYSVSLCALLLALALLLGFSKLHCMRNYIHMNLFASFILKGVSVLVIDALLKTHYSDKIDGYNVQVWLSDEAAAGCRAATVFMQYGIVANYCWLLVEGIYLHNLLVVAVFSERSYFTLYLCIGWGAPMLFLIPWVIVKFLYENIQCWSTNNNMGFWWILRFPVFLAILINFFIFIRIIQILVSKLRAHQMRYTDYKFRLARSTLTLIPLLGIHEVVFAFITDEHAQGTLRYVKLFFDLFLSSFQGLLVAILYCFVNKEVQAELLKRWQRWKLGKDLAEEYKHTYSHAPGARNGAGSTCEKHQLVSGCTNGLGRSLGPQPGSQRLERSGRSTAEHLALGGHHHCYEFPETTAESHF
;
A
#
# COMPACT_ATOMS: atom_id res chain seq x y z
N MET A 1 14.31 -6.64 -16.50
CA MET A 1 14.65 -6.08 -15.16
C MET A 1 14.87 -7.26 -14.22
N SER A 2 16.11 -7.40 -13.73
CA SER A 2 16.65 -8.67 -13.20
C SER A 2 16.08 -9.07 -11.83
N GLN A 3 15.78 -10.36 -11.67
CA GLN A 3 15.40 -11.03 -10.40
C GLN A 3 16.34 -10.69 -9.24
N SER A 4 17.60 -10.38 -9.53
CA SER A 4 18.59 -9.95 -8.54
C SER A 4 18.13 -8.70 -7.78
N ARG A 5 17.52 -7.70 -8.44
CA ARG A 5 17.04 -6.47 -7.77
C ARG A 5 15.79 -6.70 -6.92
N LEU A 6 14.92 -7.63 -7.31
CA LEU A 6 13.74 -8.01 -6.53
C LEU A 6 14.18 -8.76 -5.27
N LEU A 7 15.18 -9.63 -5.39
CA LEU A 7 15.79 -10.34 -4.26
C LEU A 7 16.54 -9.35 -3.36
N THR A 8 17.25 -8.35 -3.91
CA THR A 8 17.89 -7.30 -3.08
C THR A 8 16.85 -6.45 -2.37
N LEU A 9 15.72 -6.14 -2.99
CA LEU A 9 14.61 -5.41 -2.35
C LEU A 9 13.96 -6.23 -1.24
N LEU A 10 13.76 -7.54 -1.46
CA LEU A 10 13.27 -8.49 -0.44
C LEU A 10 14.26 -8.70 0.69
N VAL A 11 15.57 -8.73 0.41
CA VAL A 11 16.64 -8.84 1.41
C VAL A 11 16.80 -7.53 2.19
N LEU A 12 16.66 -6.36 1.53
CA LEU A 12 16.58 -5.05 2.20
C LEU A 12 15.32 -4.96 3.09
N LEU A 13 14.19 -5.55 2.67
CA LEU A 13 12.98 -5.69 3.48
C LEU A 13 13.16 -6.66 4.67
N LEU A 14 14.05 -7.65 4.55
CA LEU A 14 14.39 -8.61 5.61
C LEU A 14 15.44 -8.08 6.59
N CYS A 15 16.24 -7.08 6.21
CA CYS A 15 17.25 -6.44 7.07
C CYS A 15 16.72 -5.22 7.86
N CYS A 16 15.50 -4.76 7.59
CA CYS A 16 14.89 -3.67 8.35
C CYS A 16 14.33 -4.19 9.67
N GLN A 17 15.18 -4.29 10.69
CA GLN A 17 14.72 -4.31 12.07
C GLN A 17 14.19 -2.91 12.41
N GLY A 18 12.96 -2.79 12.90
CA GLY A 18 12.36 -1.48 13.14
C GLY A 18 11.31 -1.44 14.26
N PRO A 19 11.04 -0.24 14.85
CA PRO A 19 10.49 -0.11 16.19
C PRO A 19 9.25 0.79 16.41
N SER A 20 8.68 0.73 17.62
CA SER A 20 7.64 1.63 18.19
C SER A 20 7.60 1.61 19.73
N ALA A 21 8.04 2.70 20.38
CA ALA A 21 8.23 2.73 21.82
C ALA A 21 7.85 4.04 22.57
N GLN A 22 7.16 5.03 22.01
CA GLN A 22 7.01 6.34 22.70
C GLN A 22 6.50 6.33 24.16
N ILE A 23 5.52 5.48 24.51
CA ILE A 23 5.07 5.37 25.92
C ILE A 23 6.11 4.62 26.75
N THR A 24 6.65 3.54 26.19
CA THR A 24 7.68 2.72 26.85
C THR A 24 8.97 3.50 27.06
N ASP A 25 9.40 4.35 26.12
CA ASP A 25 10.60 5.18 26.24
C ASP A 25 10.42 6.25 27.31
N ASN A 26 9.29 6.95 27.29
CA ASN A 26 8.99 7.95 28.31
C ASN A 26 8.96 7.29 29.70
N VAL A 27 8.44 6.06 29.80
CA VAL A 27 8.49 5.29 31.06
C VAL A 27 9.91 4.85 31.42
N VAL A 28 10.72 4.41 30.46
CA VAL A 28 12.12 3.98 30.67
C VAL A 28 13.00 5.17 31.07
N GLU A 29 12.83 6.31 30.42
CA GLU A 29 13.53 7.56 30.71
C GLU A 29 13.17 8.04 32.13
N ARG A 30 11.88 8.12 32.45
CA ARG A 30 11.42 8.47 33.82
C ARG A 30 11.85 7.44 34.86
N TRP A 31 11.91 6.16 34.50
CA TRP A 31 12.43 5.12 35.40
C TRP A 31 13.92 5.30 35.66
N LYS A 32 14.70 5.70 34.63
CA LYS A 32 16.13 5.99 34.77
C LYS A 32 16.34 7.20 35.69
N GLU A 33 15.59 8.27 35.47
CA GLU A 33 15.60 9.45 36.35
C GLU A 33 15.26 9.07 37.81
N TYR A 34 14.20 8.28 38.02
CA TYR A 34 13.83 7.78 39.35
C TYR A 34 14.94 6.93 39.99
N SER A 35 15.58 6.05 39.21
CA SER A 35 16.67 5.21 39.68
C SER A 35 17.90 6.03 40.09
N GLU A 36 18.28 7.02 39.29
CA GLU A 36 19.40 7.93 39.59
C GLU A 36 19.10 8.81 40.81
N GLU A 37 17.87 9.33 40.92
CA GLU A 37 17.40 10.08 42.09
C GLU A 37 17.48 9.22 43.37
N CYS A 38 17.01 7.97 43.31
CA CYS A 38 17.09 7.03 44.41
C CYS A 38 18.55 6.76 44.83
N GLN A 39 19.43 6.45 43.88
CA GLN A 39 20.84 6.19 44.16
C GLN A 39 21.54 7.40 44.79
N ARG A 40 21.24 8.61 44.30
CA ARG A 40 21.76 9.85 44.87
C ARG A 40 21.26 10.07 46.30
N ASN A 41 19.96 9.89 46.55
CA ASN A 41 19.39 10.07 47.89
C ASN A 41 19.95 9.04 48.89
N MET A 42 20.18 7.80 48.46
CA MET A 42 20.79 6.77 49.29
C MET A 42 22.25 7.07 49.66
N SER A 43 23.02 7.74 48.80
CA SER A 43 24.43 8.06 49.08
C SER A 43 24.61 9.25 50.03
N HIS A 44 23.63 10.16 50.10
CA HIS A 44 23.66 11.32 51.01
C HIS A 44 23.30 10.99 52.46
N GLN A 45 22.64 9.86 52.73
CA GLN A 45 22.23 9.49 54.08
C GLN A 45 23.39 8.81 54.85
N PRO A 46 23.56 9.08 56.16
CA PRO A 46 24.65 8.53 56.97
C PRO A 46 24.56 7.00 57.09
N ALA A 47 25.68 6.32 57.32
CA ALA A 47 25.67 4.87 57.51
C ALA A 47 24.87 4.48 58.77
N PRO A 48 24.09 3.38 58.74
CA PRO A 48 23.33 2.94 59.89
C PRO A 48 24.26 2.48 61.02
N THR A 49 23.97 2.90 62.25
CA THR A 49 24.71 2.50 63.46
C THR A 49 24.12 1.25 64.14
N GLU A 50 22.91 0.86 63.76
CA GLU A 50 22.17 -0.28 64.32
C GLU A 50 21.96 -1.39 63.28
N LEU A 51 21.60 -2.59 63.73
CA LEU A 51 21.19 -3.67 62.83
C LEU A 51 19.91 -3.27 62.11
N VAL A 52 19.99 -3.02 60.81
CA VAL A 52 18.87 -2.64 59.95
C VAL A 52 18.92 -3.38 58.63
N CYS A 53 17.78 -3.51 57.97
CA CYS A 53 17.76 -3.82 56.55
C CYS A 53 18.31 -2.63 55.77
N ASN A 54 19.44 -2.84 55.09
CA ASN A 54 20.10 -1.80 54.30
C ASN A 54 19.18 -1.22 53.23
N ARG A 55 19.22 0.10 53.07
CA ARG A 55 18.58 0.83 51.96
C ARG A 55 18.98 0.25 50.60
N THR A 56 18.02 0.12 49.71
CA THR A 56 18.21 -0.59 48.43
C THR A 56 17.22 -0.13 47.38
N PHE A 57 17.62 -0.22 46.11
CA PHE A 57 16.74 -0.07 44.96
C PHE A 57 16.48 -1.43 44.34
N ASP A 58 15.23 -1.88 44.34
CA ASP A 58 14.83 -3.22 43.89
C ASP A 58 14.32 -3.24 42.43
N LYS A 59 14.77 -2.26 41.63
CA LYS A 59 14.34 -1.96 40.26
C LYS A 59 12.90 -1.45 40.12
N PHE A 60 12.17 -1.29 41.23
CA PHE A 60 10.80 -0.77 41.23
C PHE A 60 10.62 0.43 42.16
N SER A 61 11.11 0.35 43.41
CA SER A 61 10.98 1.42 44.40
C SER A 61 12.26 1.60 45.20
N CYS A 62 12.46 2.82 45.70
CA CYS A 62 13.55 3.17 46.59
C CYS A 62 13.19 2.83 48.05
N TRP A 63 13.95 1.95 48.70
CA TRP A 63 13.69 1.53 50.08
C TRP A 63 14.68 2.17 51.05
N PRO A 64 14.21 2.84 52.12
CA PRO A 64 15.09 3.39 53.17
C PRO A 64 15.56 2.30 54.13
N ASP A 65 16.51 2.64 55.00
CA ASP A 65 16.92 1.73 56.09
C ASP A 65 15.72 1.46 57.01
N THR A 66 15.54 0.19 57.36
CA THR A 66 14.34 -0.27 58.06
C THR A 66 14.73 -1.20 59.19
N MET A 67 14.12 -1.02 60.36
CA MET A 67 14.39 -1.87 61.53
C MET A 67 13.96 -3.33 61.29
N PRO A 68 14.68 -4.31 61.87
CA PRO A 68 14.29 -5.72 61.84
C PRO A 68 12.86 -5.93 62.35
N ASN A 69 12.17 -6.94 61.81
CA ASN A 69 10.76 -7.25 62.12
C ASN A 69 9.75 -6.11 61.86
N SER A 70 10.09 -5.15 61.00
CA SER A 70 9.18 -4.07 60.61
C SER A 70 8.92 -4.06 59.11
N THR A 71 7.80 -3.44 58.72
CA THR A 71 7.41 -3.28 57.32
C THR A 71 7.62 -1.83 56.91
N ALA A 72 8.46 -1.62 55.90
CA ALA A 72 8.64 -0.33 55.25
C ALA A 72 7.46 -0.01 54.34
N SER A 73 7.03 1.24 54.34
CA SER A 73 6.00 1.78 53.45
C SER A 73 6.58 2.97 52.69
N VAL A 74 6.49 2.94 51.36
CA VAL A 74 6.95 4.03 50.48
C VAL A 74 5.85 4.38 49.47
N PRO A 75 5.72 5.65 49.04
CA PRO A 75 4.71 6.03 48.05
C PRO A 75 4.95 5.32 46.72
N CYS A 76 3.89 5.13 45.93
CA CYS A 76 4.01 4.56 44.59
C CYS A 76 5.01 5.36 43.72
N PRO A 77 5.86 4.70 42.91
CA PRO A 77 6.84 5.39 42.07
C PRO A 77 6.22 6.33 41.04
N TRP A 78 6.84 7.50 40.87
CA TRP A 78 6.31 8.55 40.00
C TRP A 78 6.58 8.31 38.51
N PHE A 79 7.41 7.35 38.13
CA PHE A 79 7.65 6.98 36.73
C PHE A 79 6.49 6.19 36.10
N LEU A 80 5.54 5.69 36.90
CA LEU A 80 4.40 4.91 36.42
C LEU A 80 3.47 5.75 35.52
N PRO A 81 2.99 5.23 34.37
CA PRO A 81 2.06 5.96 33.49
C PRO A 81 0.77 6.43 34.18
N TRP A 82 0.26 5.63 35.12
CA TRP A 82 -0.95 5.89 35.88
C TRP A 82 -0.69 6.49 37.27
N TYR A 83 0.50 7.07 37.50
CA TYR A 83 0.89 7.63 38.80
C TYR A 83 -0.15 8.58 39.41
N GLN A 84 -0.80 9.41 38.60
CA GLN A 84 -1.83 10.34 39.09
C GLN A 84 -3.00 9.64 39.79
N LYS A 85 -3.35 8.41 39.40
CA LYS A 85 -4.41 7.62 40.05
C LYS A 85 -3.93 6.96 41.35
N VAL A 86 -2.63 6.66 41.44
CA VAL A 86 -2.03 5.90 42.56
C VAL A 86 -1.13 6.75 43.46
N LYS A 87 -1.07 8.07 43.26
CA LYS A 87 -0.19 9.00 44.00
C LYS A 87 -0.34 8.94 45.52
N HIS A 88 -1.55 8.64 45.99
CA HIS A 88 -1.87 8.55 47.43
C HIS A 88 -1.68 7.16 48.03
N ARG A 89 -1.25 6.19 47.21
CA ARG A 89 -1.12 4.78 47.57
C ARG A 89 0.34 4.42 47.82
N HIS A 90 0.57 3.28 48.48
CA HIS A 90 1.89 2.89 48.97
C HIS A 90 2.27 1.46 48.57
N VAL A 91 3.57 1.23 48.45
CA VAL A 91 4.21 -0.10 48.28
C VAL A 91 4.79 -0.51 49.62
N PHE A 92 4.69 -1.80 49.94
CA PHE A 92 5.17 -2.34 51.22
C PHE A 92 6.24 -3.40 51.02
N LYS A 93 7.24 -3.42 51.91
CA LYS A 93 8.29 -4.44 51.96
C LYS A 93 8.68 -4.75 53.39
N THR A 94 8.86 -6.02 53.70
CA THR A 94 9.09 -6.49 55.07
C THR A 94 10.57 -6.79 55.30
N CYS A 95 11.10 -6.26 56.41
CA CYS A 95 12.43 -6.56 56.92
C CYS A 95 12.36 -7.74 57.89
N GLY A 96 13.20 -8.75 57.66
CA GLY A 96 13.29 -9.95 58.50
C GLY A 96 13.92 -9.68 59.87
N PRO A 97 13.86 -10.65 60.80
CA PRO A 97 14.49 -10.56 62.12
C PRO A 97 16.03 -10.54 62.05
N ASP A 98 16.60 -11.04 60.96
CA ASP A 98 18.03 -11.16 60.68
C ASP A 98 18.64 -9.86 60.11
N GLY A 99 17.84 -8.80 59.95
CA GLY A 99 18.27 -7.56 59.29
C GLY A 99 18.42 -7.70 57.78
N GLN A 100 17.84 -8.74 57.17
CA GLN A 100 17.79 -8.91 55.72
C GLN A 100 16.36 -8.71 55.19
N TRP A 101 16.26 -8.23 53.96
CA TRP A 101 14.96 -8.11 53.30
C TRP A 101 14.38 -9.49 53.01
N VAL A 102 13.07 -9.66 53.26
CA VAL A 102 12.38 -10.90 52.91
C VAL A 102 12.44 -11.13 51.40
N THR A 103 12.93 -12.31 50.98
CA THR A 103 13.06 -12.70 49.58
C THR A 103 12.07 -13.79 49.22
N GLY A 104 11.70 -13.85 47.94
CA GLY A 104 10.84 -14.89 47.40
C GLY A 104 11.57 -16.23 47.21
N PRO A 105 10.86 -17.30 46.79
CA PRO A 105 11.41 -18.65 46.67
C PRO A 105 12.58 -18.80 45.68
N GLN A 106 12.80 -17.81 44.80
CA GLN A 106 13.90 -17.77 43.82
C GLN A 106 14.94 -16.67 44.13
N GLY A 107 14.98 -16.14 45.36
CA GLY A 107 15.92 -15.08 45.75
C GLY A 107 15.56 -13.68 45.23
N GLN A 108 14.40 -13.52 44.57
CA GLN A 108 13.89 -12.23 44.11
C GLN A 108 13.38 -11.37 45.27
N SER A 109 13.53 -10.04 45.17
CA SER A 109 12.99 -9.09 46.15
C SER A 109 11.47 -9.21 46.26
N LEU A 110 10.96 -9.59 47.43
CA LEU A 110 9.51 -9.70 47.66
C LEU A 110 8.96 -8.34 48.09
N ARG A 111 7.95 -7.84 47.37
CA ARG A 111 7.26 -6.58 47.67
C ARG A 111 5.76 -6.72 47.46
N ASN A 112 4.96 -6.02 48.26
CA ASN A 112 3.53 -5.92 48.04
C ASN A 112 3.22 -4.59 47.33
N ALA A 113 2.98 -4.67 46.02
CA ALA A 113 2.71 -3.53 45.14
C ALA A 113 1.24 -3.46 44.67
N THR A 114 0.34 -4.23 45.28
CA THR A 114 -1.09 -4.32 44.90
C THR A 114 -1.80 -2.97 44.86
N GLN A 115 -1.40 -2.00 45.70
CA GLN A 115 -1.99 -0.67 45.66
C GLN A 115 -1.49 0.21 44.50
N CYS A 116 -0.37 -0.12 43.87
CA CYS A 116 0.19 0.64 42.75
C CYS A 116 -0.09 -0.02 41.40
N GLU A 117 -0.77 -1.17 41.38
CA GLU A 117 -1.24 -1.82 40.17
C GLU A 117 -2.37 -1.02 39.50
N GLN A 118 -2.49 -1.18 38.19
CA GLN A 118 -3.55 -0.55 37.41
C GLN A 118 -4.91 -1.20 37.75
N ASP A 119 -5.96 -0.39 37.79
CA ASP A 119 -7.32 -0.88 38.11
C ASP A 119 -7.76 -1.98 37.11
N ASN A 120 -8.36 -3.06 37.63
CA ASN A 120 -8.82 -4.20 36.83
C ASN A 120 -9.83 -3.82 35.73
N GLU A 121 -10.66 -2.80 35.97
CA GLU A 121 -11.62 -2.31 34.98
C GLU A 121 -10.93 -1.60 33.80
N ASP A 122 -9.88 -0.83 34.07
CA ASP A 122 -9.06 -0.21 33.02
C ASP A 122 -8.30 -1.27 32.21
N LEU A 123 -7.77 -2.29 32.88
CA LEU A 123 -7.10 -3.43 32.24
C LEU A 123 -8.05 -4.18 31.28
N LYS A 124 -9.28 -4.50 31.73
CA LYS A 124 -10.31 -5.13 30.89
C LYS A 124 -10.71 -4.25 29.70
N ALA A 125 -10.84 -2.94 29.91
CA ALA A 125 -11.16 -2.00 28.84
C ALA A 125 -10.03 -1.94 27.78
N GLN A 126 -8.78 -1.91 28.24
CA GLN A 126 -7.60 -1.94 27.37
C GLN A 126 -7.46 -3.27 26.62
N GLU A 127 -7.73 -4.41 27.26
CA GLU A 127 -7.73 -5.72 26.61
C GLU A 127 -8.81 -5.79 25.51
N LYS A 128 -10.03 -5.32 25.80
CA LYS A 128 -11.11 -5.24 24.81
C LYS A 128 -10.71 -4.35 23.64
N PHE A 129 -10.10 -3.19 23.91
CA PHE A 129 -9.59 -2.28 22.88
C PHE A 129 -8.53 -2.95 22.00
N ALA A 130 -7.54 -3.61 22.62
CA ALA A 130 -6.46 -4.31 21.93
C ALA A 130 -7.00 -5.44 21.05
N LYS A 131 -7.99 -6.21 21.54
CA LYS A 131 -8.65 -7.27 20.78
C LYS A 131 -9.37 -6.72 19.54
N THR A 132 -10.15 -5.64 19.70
CA THR A 132 -10.86 -5.01 18.57
C THR A 132 -9.88 -4.47 17.52
N TYR A 133 -8.82 -3.78 17.93
CA TYR A 133 -7.81 -3.27 17.01
C TYR A 133 -7.05 -4.40 16.31
N GLY A 134 -6.76 -5.50 17.04
CA GLY A 134 -6.20 -6.72 16.47
C GLY A 134 -7.08 -7.32 15.36
N SER A 135 -8.40 -7.34 15.54
CA SER A 135 -9.33 -7.77 14.49
C SER A 135 -9.30 -6.87 13.26
N PHE A 136 -9.25 -5.54 13.45
CA PHE A 136 -9.12 -4.59 12.32
C PHE A 136 -7.80 -4.78 11.57
N LYS A 137 -6.71 -5.04 12.31
CA LYS A 137 -5.40 -5.35 11.73
C LYS A 137 -5.43 -6.56 10.82
N VAL A 138 -6.01 -7.67 11.27
CA VAL A 138 -6.16 -8.86 10.43
C VAL A 138 -6.99 -8.56 9.18
N MET A 139 -8.11 -7.85 9.36
CA MET A 139 -9.02 -7.50 8.26
C MET A 139 -8.31 -6.70 7.15
N TYR A 140 -7.68 -5.56 7.47
CA TYR A 140 -7.02 -4.76 6.43
C TYR A 140 -5.80 -5.46 5.86
N THR A 141 -5.09 -6.29 6.64
CA THR A 141 -3.93 -7.05 6.17
C THR A 141 -4.34 -8.04 5.09
N VAL A 142 -5.43 -8.78 5.33
CA VAL A 142 -6.01 -9.69 4.34
C VAL A 142 -6.50 -8.91 3.12
N GLY A 143 -7.22 -7.80 3.33
CA GLY A 143 -7.73 -6.96 2.25
C GLY A 143 -6.62 -6.45 1.32
N TYR A 144 -5.58 -5.83 1.88
CA TYR A 144 -4.44 -5.32 1.11
C TYR A 144 -3.66 -6.45 0.43
N SER A 145 -3.51 -7.62 1.06
CA SER A 145 -2.80 -8.76 0.45
C SER A 145 -3.54 -9.29 -0.78
N VAL A 146 -4.85 -9.49 -0.69
CA VAL A 146 -5.68 -9.94 -1.83
C VAL A 146 -5.70 -8.87 -2.92
N SER A 147 -5.86 -7.60 -2.54
CA SER A 147 -5.80 -6.47 -3.46
C SER A 147 -4.45 -6.39 -4.19
N LEU A 148 -3.34 -6.58 -3.49
CA LEU A 148 -2.00 -6.54 -4.06
C LEU A 148 -1.80 -7.63 -5.11
N CYS A 149 -2.21 -8.87 -4.81
CA CYS A 149 -2.16 -9.98 -5.76
C CYS A 149 -2.98 -9.67 -7.03
N ALA A 150 -4.20 -9.17 -6.86
CA ALA A 150 -5.07 -8.82 -7.98
C ALA A 150 -4.49 -7.68 -8.84
N LEU A 151 -3.94 -6.63 -8.21
CA LEU A 151 -3.35 -5.48 -8.90
C LEU A 151 -2.06 -5.85 -9.64
N LEU A 152 -1.21 -6.70 -9.05
CA LEU A 152 0.00 -7.18 -9.72
C LEU A 152 -0.34 -8.00 -10.96
N LEU A 153 -1.35 -8.88 -10.86
CA LEU A 153 -1.86 -9.64 -12.00
C LEU A 153 -2.44 -8.71 -13.07
N ALA A 154 -3.28 -7.74 -12.68
CA ALA A 154 -3.86 -6.77 -13.61
C ALA A 154 -2.78 -5.93 -14.32
N LEU A 155 -1.78 -5.45 -13.58
CA LEU A 155 -0.66 -4.69 -14.13
C LEU A 155 0.17 -5.55 -15.10
N ALA A 156 0.43 -6.82 -14.77
CA ALA A 156 1.13 -7.74 -15.64
C ALA A 156 0.38 -8.01 -16.95
N LEU A 157 -0.96 -8.14 -16.90
CA LEU A 157 -1.79 -8.27 -18.10
C LEU A 157 -1.71 -7.03 -18.97
N LEU A 158 -1.90 -5.84 -18.41
CA LEU A 158 -1.86 -4.58 -19.17
C LEU A 158 -0.47 -4.29 -19.77
N LEU A 159 0.63 -4.63 -19.06
CA LEU A 159 2.00 -4.48 -19.56
C LEU A 159 2.35 -5.53 -20.62
N GLY A 160 1.83 -6.76 -20.49
CA GLY A 160 2.16 -7.88 -21.37
C GLY A 160 1.52 -7.78 -22.76
N PHE A 161 0.34 -7.17 -22.85
CA PHE A 161 -0.36 -6.98 -24.12
C PHE A 161 -0.10 -5.59 -24.69
N SER A 162 0.91 -5.48 -25.55
CA SER A 162 1.24 -4.22 -26.24
C SER A 162 0.08 -3.60 -27.01
N LYS A 163 -0.90 -4.41 -27.44
CA LYS A 163 -2.15 -3.96 -28.09
C LYS A 163 -3.07 -3.14 -27.17
N LEU A 164 -2.91 -3.26 -25.86
CA LEU A 164 -3.67 -2.53 -24.85
C LEU A 164 -2.96 -1.24 -24.39
N HIS A 165 -1.77 -0.91 -24.92
CA HIS A 165 -1.10 0.34 -24.59
C HIS A 165 -1.79 1.54 -25.25
N CYS A 166 -2.75 2.10 -24.53
CA CYS A 166 -3.49 3.33 -24.87
C CYS A 166 -3.36 4.32 -23.71
N MET A 167 -3.54 5.62 -23.97
CA MET A 167 -3.47 6.69 -22.97
C MET A 167 -4.36 6.40 -21.75
N ARG A 168 -5.60 5.94 -21.97
CA ARG A 168 -6.52 5.49 -20.91
C ARG A 168 -5.88 4.41 -20.02
N ASN A 169 -5.31 3.40 -20.65
CA ASN A 169 -4.72 2.28 -19.94
C ASN A 169 -3.40 2.69 -19.23
N TYR A 170 -2.66 3.67 -19.75
CA TYR A 170 -1.52 4.26 -19.03
C TYR A 170 -1.94 4.97 -17.74
N ILE A 171 -3.05 5.70 -17.73
CA ILE A 171 -3.60 6.31 -16.50
C ILE A 171 -3.99 5.21 -15.52
N HIS A 172 -4.70 4.17 -15.96
CA HIS A 172 -5.07 3.02 -15.12
C HIS A 172 -3.85 2.26 -14.57
N MET A 173 -2.79 2.10 -15.35
CA MET A 173 -1.54 1.46 -14.90
C MET A 173 -0.85 2.26 -13.80
N ASN A 174 -0.81 3.60 -13.92
CA ASN A 174 -0.27 4.45 -12.86
C ASN A 174 -1.18 4.45 -11.62
N LEU A 175 -2.50 4.44 -11.79
CA LEU A 175 -3.44 4.27 -10.69
C LEU A 175 -3.21 2.94 -9.96
N PHE A 176 -3.05 1.83 -10.69
CA PHE A 176 -2.69 0.53 -10.10
C PHE A 176 -1.35 0.57 -9.38
N ALA A 177 -0.34 1.22 -9.96
CA ALA A 177 0.97 1.39 -9.32
C ALA A 177 0.84 2.18 -8.00
N SER A 178 -0.01 3.21 -7.95
CA SER A 178 -0.28 3.96 -6.71
C SER A 178 -0.95 3.08 -5.62
N PHE A 179 -1.87 2.20 -5.99
CA PHE A 179 -2.49 1.27 -5.04
C PHE A 179 -1.51 0.18 -4.57
N ILE A 180 -0.66 -0.33 -5.46
CA ILE A 180 0.43 -1.25 -5.11
C ILE A 180 1.37 -0.58 -4.12
N LEU A 181 1.78 0.67 -4.41
CA LEU A 181 2.64 1.46 -3.53
C LEU A 181 2.00 1.66 -2.16
N LYS A 182 0.74 2.10 -2.08
CA LYS A 182 -0.02 2.23 -0.83
C LYS A 182 -0.07 0.91 -0.06
N GLY A 183 -0.49 -0.18 -0.72
CA GLY A 183 -0.64 -1.50 -0.10
C GLY A 183 0.67 -2.07 0.42
N VAL A 184 1.74 -2.04 -0.38
CA VAL A 184 3.07 -2.50 0.04
C VAL A 184 3.56 -1.68 1.22
N SER A 185 3.46 -0.35 1.16
CA SER A 185 3.95 0.51 2.24
C SER A 185 3.25 0.26 3.57
N VAL A 186 1.92 0.07 3.54
CA VAL A 186 1.12 -0.25 4.73
C VAL A 186 1.48 -1.63 5.30
N LEU A 187 1.69 -2.64 4.45
CA LEU A 187 2.10 -3.97 4.91
C LEU A 187 3.52 -3.97 5.49
N VAL A 188 4.44 -3.19 4.90
CA VAL A 188 5.82 -3.04 5.39
C VAL A 188 5.84 -2.40 6.77
N ILE A 189 5.15 -1.28 6.97
CA ILE A 189 5.10 -0.65 8.30
C ILE A 189 4.40 -1.57 9.32
N ASP A 190 3.38 -2.31 8.91
CA ASP A 190 2.68 -3.25 9.80
C ASP A 190 3.58 -4.40 10.26
N ALA A 191 4.39 -4.93 9.35
CA ALA A 191 5.40 -5.94 9.63
C ALA A 191 6.47 -5.41 10.59
N LEU A 192 7.00 -4.20 10.33
CA LEU A 192 7.97 -3.53 11.21
C LEU A 192 7.40 -3.31 12.63
N LEU A 193 6.14 -2.87 12.73
CA LEU A 193 5.47 -2.69 14.02
C LEU A 193 5.23 -4.02 14.75
N LYS A 194 4.96 -5.11 14.02
CA LYS A 194 4.72 -6.44 14.60
C LYS A 194 6.00 -7.08 15.12
N THR A 195 7.10 -7.01 14.36
CA THR A 195 8.42 -7.52 14.79
C THR A 195 8.86 -6.84 16.08
N HIS A 196 8.48 -5.58 16.27
CA HIS A 196 8.85 -4.83 17.46
C HIS A 196 8.08 -5.18 18.74
N TYR A 197 6.77 -5.41 18.65
CA TYR A 197 5.92 -5.61 19.83
C TYR A 197 5.94 -7.05 20.37
N SER A 198 6.35 -8.02 19.54
CA SER A 198 6.25 -9.45 19.88
C SER A 198 7.44 -10.00 20.67
N ASP A 199 8.55 -9.28 20.76
CA ASP A 199 9.76 -9.78 21.44
C ASP A 199 9.66 -9.51 22.95
N LYS A 200 9.90 -10.55 23.76
CA LYS A 200 9.86 -10.44 25.22
C LYS A 200 10.91 -9.42 25.67
N ILE A 201 10.49 -8.44 26.46
CA ILE A 201 11.37 -7.42 27.03
C ILE A 201 12.24 -8.06 28.12
N ASP A 202 13.38 -8.61 27.71
CA ASP A 202 14.48 -8.90 28.62
C ASP A 202 15.33 -7.63 28.78
N GLY A 203 15.74 -7.30 30.01
CA GLY A 203 16.34 -5.99 30.36
C GLY A 203 17.63 -5.61 29.61
N TYR A 204 18.27 -6.54 28.92
CA TYR A 204 19.45 -6.30 28.07
C TYR A 204 19.08 -5.87 26.64
N ASN A 205 17.88 -6.24 26.17
CA ASN A 205 17.42 -5.96 24.82
C ASN A 205 16.88 -4.53 24.67
N VAL A 206 16.49 -3.86 25.77
CA VAL A 206 15.95 -2.48 25.76
C VAL A 206 16.96 -1.47 25.21
N GLN A 207 18.26 -1.67 25.41
CA GLN A 207 19.29 -0.73 24.94
C GLN A 207 19.62 -0.90 23.45
N VAL A 208 19.53 -2.13 22.92
CA VAL A 208 19.65 -2.43 21.48
C VAL A 208 18.39 -1.97 20.71
N TRP A 209 17.24 -2.03 21.37
CA TRP A 209 15.93 -1.59 20.92
C TRP A 209 15.81 -0.08 20.67
N LEU A 210 16.70 0.71 21.28
CA LEU A 210 16.85 2.17 21.11
C LEU A 210 17.87 2.58 20.05
N SER A 211 18.42 1.65 19.27
CA SER A 211 19.45 1.96 18.26
C SER A 211 18.92 2.86 17.13
N ASP A 212 19.68 3.91 16.80
CA ASP A 212 19.34 4.92 15.78
C ASP A 212 19.17 4.32 14.36
N GLU A 213 19.85 3.21 14.07
CA GLU A 213 19.81 2.55 12.76
C GLU A 213 18.44 1.89 12.49
N ALA A 214 17.88 1.18 13.47
CA ALA A 214 16.56 0.59 13.37
C ALA A 214 15.45 1.66 13.30
N ALA A 215 15.64 2.76 14.05
CA ALA A 215 14.74 3.91 14.01
C ALA A 215 14.72 4.59 12.63
N ALA A 216 15.86 4.71 11.96
CA ALA A 216 15.96 5.29 10.61
C ALA A 216 15.14 4.49 9.57
N GLY A 217 15.16 3.16 9.65
CA GLY A 217 14.36 2.29 8.78
C GLY A 217 12.85 2.51 8.92
N CYS A 218 12.36 2.62 10.16
CA CYS A 218 10.94 2.88 10.42
C CYS A 218 10.51 4.30 10.02
N ARG A 219 11.38 5.31 10.20
CA ARG A 219 11.14 6.67 9.69
C ARG A 219 10.99 6.67 8.18
N ALA A 220 11.92 6.03 7.46
CA ALA A 220 11.86 5.92 6.01
C ALA A 220 10.59 5.18 5.53
N ALA A 221 10.24 4.06 6.17
CA ALA A 221 9.02 3.32 5.88
C ALA A 221 7.76 4.16 6.13
N THR A 222 7.73 4.98 7.17
CA THR A 222 6.61 5.89 7.46
C THR A 222 6.50 6.96 6.38
N VAL A 223 7.61 7.60 5.97
CA VAL A 223 7.61 8.58 4.87
C VAL A 223 7.08 7.96 3.58
N PHE A 224 7.52 6.74 3.27
CA PHE A 224 7.08 5.99 2.09
C PHE A 224 5.59 5.64 2.15
N MET A 225 5.09 5.25 3.33
CA MET A 225 3.65 5.04 3.55
C MET A 225 2.85 6.32 3.32
N GLN A 226 3.26 7.43 3.92
CA GLN A 226 2.55 8.71 3.73
C GLN A 226 2.56 9.15 2.27
N TYR A 227 3.69 9.01 1.58
CA TYR A 227 3.79 9.24 0.14
C TYR A 227 2.80 8.37 -0.64
N GLY A 228 2.78 7.06 -0.38
CA GLY A 228 1.91 6.11 -1.06
C GLY A 228 0.42 6.42 -0.87
N ILE A 229 0.03 6.85 0.34
CA ILE A 229 -1.35 7.25 0.64
C ILE A 229 -1.73 8.52 -0.14
N VAL A 230 -0.91 9.58 -0.06
CA VAL A 230 -1.22 10.87 -0.74
C VAL A 230 -1.17 10.69 -2.25
N ALA A 231 -0.19 9.97 -2.79
CA ALA A 231 -0.08 9.67 -4.22
C ALA A 231 -1.29 8.87 -4.73
N ASN A 232 -1.82 7.93 -3.94
CA ASN A 232 -3.04 7.21 -4.30
C ASN A 232 -4.24 8.16 -4.45
N TYR A 233 -4.43 9.11 -3.54
CA TYR A 233 -5.49 10.12 -3.66
C TYR A 233 -5.27 11.07 -4.84
N CYS A 234 -4.03 11.49 -5.12
CA CYS A 234 -3.71 12.29 -6.30
C CYS A 234 -3.97 11.52 -7.61
N TRP A 235 -3.68 10.22 -7.68
CA TRP A 235 -4.00 9.40 -8.85
C TRP A 235 -5.49 9.15 -9.03
N LEU A 236 -6.24 8.97 -7.94
CA LEU A 236 -7.71 8.93 -7.98
C LEU A 236 -8.28 10.25 -8.52
N LEU A 237 -7.71 11.39 -8.12
CA LEU A 237 -8.06 12.70 -8.66
C LEU A 237 -7.74 12.84 -10.15
N VAL A 238 -6.56 12.40 -10.58
CA VAL A 238 -6.16 12.41 -11.99
C VAL A 238 -7.11 11.57 -12.84
N GLU A 239 -7.48 10.37 -12.38
CA GLU A 239 -8.46 9.50 -13.03
C GLU A 239 -9.84 10.18 -13.13
N GLY A 240 -10.30 10.83 -12.06
CA GLY A 240 -11.54 11.60 -12.05
C GLY A 240 -11.54 12.76 -13.05
N ILE A 241 -10.47 13.58 -13.05
CA ILE A 241 -10.31 14.71 -13.99
C ILE A 241 -10.25 14.20 -15.43
N TYR A 242 -9.51 13.11 -15.68
CA TYR A 242 -9.41 12.49 -17.00
C TYR A 242 -10.79 12.04 -17.51
N LEU A 243 -11.57 11.35 -16.68
CA LEU A 243 -12.91 10.89 -17.02
C LEU A 243 -13.87 12.07 -17.28
N HIS A 244 -13.78 13.13 -16.48
CA HIS A 244 -14.56 14.35 -16.67
C HIS A 244 -14.25 15.04 -18.01
N ASN A 245 -12.96 15.23 -18.29
CA ASN A 245 -12.49 15.88 -19.51
C ASN A 245 -12.88 15.09 -20.77
N LEU A 246 -12.81 13.76 -20.71
CA LEU A 246 -13.24 12.87 -21.79
C LEU A 246 -14.74 13.01 -22.10
N LEU A 247 -15.59 13.17 -21.07
CA LEU A 247 -17.04 13.25 -21.22
C LEU A 247 -17.56 14.64 -21.62
N VAL A 248 -16.88 15.70 -21.19
CA VAL A 248 -17.35 17.09 -21.38
C VAL A 248 -16.68 17.78 -22.56
N VAL A 249 -15.36 17.70 -22.66
CA VAL A 249 -14.62 18.65 -23.50
C VAL A 249 -14.30 18.08 -24.88
N ALA A 250 -14.35 16.75 -25.07
CA ALA A 250 -14.30 16.02 -26.36
C ALA A 250 -13.19 16.39 -27.40
N VAL A 251 -12.35 17.40 -27.15
CA VAL A 251 -11.47 18.05 -28.13
C VAL A 251 -10.10 18.36 -27.49
N PHE A 252 -9.31 17.34 -27.16
CA PHE A 252 -7.99 17.58 -26.57
C PHE A 252 -6.83 16.96 -27.34
N SER A 253 -5.78 17.79 -27.48
CA SER A 253 -4.44 17.42 -27.94
C SER A 253 -3.77 16.51 -26.90
N GLU A 254 -3.72 15.21 -27.19
CA GLU A 254 -3.46 14.14 -26.22
C GLU A 254 -2.09 14.20 -25.52
N ARG A 255 -1.07 14.80 -26.14
CA ARG A 255 0.33 14.61 -25.70
C ARG A 255 0.80 15.56 -24.59
N SER A 256 0.32 16.81 -24.57
CA SER A 256 0.76 17.81 -23.57
C SER A 256 0.08 17.63 -22.21
N TYR A 257 -1.20 17.24 -22.20
CA TYR A 257 -1.98 17.03 -20.96
C TYR A 257 -1.52 15.80 -20.16
N PHE A 258 -0.92 14.80 -20.81
CA PHE A 258 -0.42 13.61 -20.11
C PHE A 258 0.73 13.92 -19.14
N THR A 259 1.66 14.79 -19.55
CA THR A 259 2.74 15.25 -18.66
C THR A 259 2.15 15.98 -17.45
N LEU A 260 1.13 16.82 -17.64
CA LEU A 260 0.43 17.50 -16.55
C LEU A 260 -0.21 16.49 -15.57
N TYR A 261 -0.91 15.48 -16.07
CA TYR A 261 -1.49 14.42 -15.24
C TYR A 261 -0.42 13.67 -14.43
N LEU A 262 0.72 13.37 -15.04
CA LEU A 262 1.84 12.71 -14.35
C LEU A 262 2.43 13.61 -13.24
N CYS A 263 2.58 14.91 -13.51
CA CYS A 263 3.03 15.90 -12.52
C CYS A 263 2.03 16.04 -11.36
N ILE A 264 0.73 16.03 -11.62
CA ILE A 264 -0.30 16.08 -10.57
C ILE A 264 -0.28 14.78 -9.74
N GLY A 265 -0.20 13.61 -10.40
CA GLY A 265 -0.25 12.32 -9.73
C GLY A 265 0.95 12.03 -8.83
N TRP A 266 2.17 12.27 -9.32
CA TRP A 266 3.42 11.95 -8.59
C TRP A 266 4.14 13.16 -7.99
N GLY A 267 4.02 14.33 -8.61
CA GLY A 267 4.70 15.55 -8.17
C GLY A 267 3.99 16.27 -7.02
N ALA A 268 2.65 16.40 -7.09
CA ALA A 268 1.89 17.06 -6.03
C ALA A 268 2.06 16.39 -4.65
N PRO A 269 2.05 15.05 -4.49
CA PRO A 269 2.35 14.42 -3.21
C PRO A 269 3.72 14.81 -2.63
N MET A 270 4.75 14.92 -3.46
CA MET A 270 6.09 15.31 -3.01
C MET A 270 6.12 16.74 -2.47
N LEU A 271 5.36 17.66 -3.08
CA LEU A 271 5.27 19.05 -2.66
C LEU A 271 4.77 19.21 -1.22
N PHE A 272 3.81 18.38 -0.79
CA PHE A 272 3.28 18.41 0.58
C PHE A 272 4.06 17.52 1.55
N LEU A 273 4.64 16.43 1.05
CA LEU A 273 5.43 15.50 1.86
C LEU A 273 6.74 16.12 2.35
N ILE A 274 7.47 16.85 1.50
CA ILE A 274 8.78 17.43 1.87
C ILE A 274 8.65 18.38 3.06
N PRO A 275 7.73 19.37 3.08
CA PRO A 275 7.51 20.22 4.26
C PRO A 275 7.15 19.42 5.52
N TRP A 276 6.29 18.39 5.39
CA TRP A 276 5.92 17.54 6.53
C TRP A 276 7.13 16.79 7.10
N VAL A 277 7.98 16.22 6.25
CA VAL A 277 9.22 15.54 6.66
C VAL A 277 10.16 16.50 7.37
N ILE A 278 10.34 17.72 6.85
CA ILE A 278 11.20 18.75 7.48
C ILE A 278 10.68 19.09 8.87
N VAL A 279 9.37 19.35 8.99
CA VAL A 279 8.75 19.68 10.29
C VAL A 279 8.86 18.51 11.28
N LYS A 280 8.60 17.28 10.84
CA LYS A 280 8.78 16.09 11.68
C LYS A 280 10.23 15.90 12.12
N PHE A 281 11.19 16.13 11.23
CA PHE A 281 12.61 16.02 11.55
C PHE A 281 13.10 17.12 12.51
N LEU A 282 12.57 18.33 12.43
CA LEU A 282 13.00 19.44 13.30
C LEU A 282 12.33 19.42 14.68
N TYR A 283 11.04 19.06 14.75
CA TYR A 283 10.24 19.21 15.97
C TYR A 283 9.87 17.89 16.65
N GLU A 284 9.85 16.77 15.93
CA GLU A 284 9.36 15.47 16.44
C GLU A 284 10.30 14.32 16.01
N ASN A 285 11.62 14.50 16.12
CA ASN A 285 12.62 13.50 15.73
C ASN A 285 12.79 12.39 16.77
N ILE A 286 11.70 11.73 17.15
CA ILE A 286 11.68 10.70 18.18
C ILE A 286 11.29 9.38 17.51
N GLN A 287 12.24 8.44 17.46
CA GLN A 287 12.05 7.08 16.94
C GLN A 287 11.28 6.98 15.60
N CYS A 288 10.15 6.25 15.54
CA CYS A 288 9.36 6.07 14.34
C CYS A 288 8.25 7.12 14.22
N TRP A 289 8.12 7.73 13.04
CA TRP A 289 7.18 8.83 12.76
C TRP A 289 5.72 8.39 12.56
N SER A 290 5.29 7.28 13.18
CA SER A 290 3.92 6.76 13.08
C SER A 290 2.94 7.55 13.95
N THR A 291 3.39 8.04 15.12
CA THR A 291 2.55 8.82 16.04
C THR A 291 2.55 10.31 15.68
N ASN A 292 1.38 10.94 15.76
CA ASN A 292 1.20 12.37 15.55
C ASN A 292 0.76 13.02 16.86
N ASN A 293 1.70 13.67 17.54
CA ASN A 293 1.43 14.37 18.80
C ASN A 293 0.77 15.73 18.52
N ASN A 294 1.37 16.51 17.62
CA ASN A 294 0.82 17.79 17.19
C ASN A 294 -0.09 17.64 15.97
N MET A 295 -1.39 17.83 16.17
CA MET A 295 -2.41 17.74 15.10
C MET A 295 -2.14 18.72 13.95
N GLY A 296 -1.56 19.90 14.25
CA GLY A 296 -1.23 20.91 13.25
C GLY A 296 -0.21 20.43 12.21
N PHE A 297 0.80 19.67 12.61
CA PHE A 297 1.78 19.11 11.67
C PHE A 297 1.14 18.04 10.77
N TRP A 298 0.22 17.26 11.32
CA TRP A 298 -0.49 16.24 10.55
C TRP A 298 -1.42 16.83 9.47
N TRP A 299 -1.95 18.03 9.71
CA TRP A 299 -2.80 18.74 8.74
C TRP A 299 -2.09 19.06 7.41
N ILE A 300 -0.76 19.17 7.40
CA ILE A 300 0.04 19.40 6.18
C ILE A 300 -0.21 18.30 5.14
N LEU A 301 -0.28 17.03 5.57
CA LEU A 301 -0.58 15.89 4.70
C LEU A 301 -2.08 15.67 4.51
N ARG A 302 -2.88 15.99 5.53
CA ARG A 302 -4.34 15.77 5.50
C ARG A 302 -5.05 16.74 4.54
N PHE A 303 -4.57 17.98 4.45
CA PHE A 303 -5.14 19.02 3.58
C PHE A 303 -5.22 18.63 2.08
N PRO A 304 -4.14 18.22 1.40
CA PRO A 304 -4.20 17.84 -0.01
C PRO A 304 -5.10 16.62 -0.26
N VAL A 305 -5.18 15.68 0.69
CA VAL A 305 -6.08 14.53 0.62
C VAL A 305 -7.54 14.98 0.67
N PHE A 306 -7.91 15.83 1.63
CA PHE A 306 -9.27 16.36 1.70
C PHE A 306 -9.65 17.17 0.47
N LEU A 307 -8.73 18.00 -0.05
CA LEU A 307 -8.95 18.77 -1.26
C LEU A 307 -9.19 17.85 -2.47
N ALA A 308 -8.39 16.80 -2.64
CA ALA A 308 -8.55 15.82 -3.71
C ALA A 308 -9.90 15.07 -3.62
N ILE A 309 -10.28 14.63 -2.42
CA ILE A 309 -11.58 13.98 -2.15
C ILE A 309 -12.74 14.91 -2.50
N LEU A 310 -12.67 16.18 -2.10
CA LEU A 310 -13.70 17.17 -2.37
C LEU A 310 -13.86 17.45 -3.87
N ILE A 311 -12.75 17.62 -4.60
CA ILE A 311 -12.79 17.82 -6.06
C ILE A 311 -13.36 16.58 -6.75
N ASN A 312 -12.95 15.37 -6.36
CA ASN A 312 -13.50 14.12 -6.89
C ASN A 312 -15.00 13.99 -6.64
N PHE A 313 -15.49 14.41 -5.48
CA PHE A 313 -16.92 14.43 -5.18
C PHE A 313 -17.71 15.34 -6.13
N PHE A 314 -17.21 16.55 -6.41
CA PHE A 314 -17.84 17.44 -7.38
C PHE A 314 -17.82 16.86 -8.80
N ILE A 315 -16.67 16.29 -9.22
CA ILE A 315 -16.53 15.61 -10.51
C ILE A 315 -17.56 14.48 -10.62
N PHE A 316 -17.70 13.66 -9.58
CA PHE A 316 -18.68 12.58 -9.54
C PHE A 316 -20.11 13.07 -9.75
N ILE A 317 -20.54 14.11 -9.03
CA ILE A 317 -21.89 14.68 -9.21
C ILE A 317 -22.09 15.11 -10.66
N ARG A 318 -21.10 15.77 -11.27
CA ARG A 318 -21.17 16.20 -12.68
C ARG A 318 -21.24 15.01 -13.63
N ILE A 319 -20.44 13.97 -13.42
CA ILE A 319 -20.48 12.75 -14.25
C ILE A 319 -21.85 12.07 -14.15
N ILE A 320 -22.41 11.95 -12.95
CA ILE A 320 -23.75 11.37 -12.75
C ILE A 320 -24.80 12.22 -13.45
N GLN A 321 -24.74 13.55 -13.35
CA GLN A 321 -25.65 14.45 -14.09
C GLN A 321 -25.58 14.22 -15.60
N ILE A 322 -24.37 14.14 -16.17
CA ILE A 322 -24.17 13.88 -17.61
C ILE A 322 -24.69 12.49 -18.00
N LEU A 323 -24.38 11.47 -17.21
CA LEU A 323 -24.78 10.09 -17.46
C LEU A 323 -26.32 9.95 -17.43
N VAL A 324 -26.98 10.58 -16.46
CA VAL A 324 -28.44 10.62 -16.36
C VAL A 324 -29.05 11.33 -17.56
N SER A 325 -28.49 12.47 -17.97
CA SER A 325 -28.95 13.20 -19.17
C SER A 325 -28.82 12.37 -20.44
N LYS A 326 -27.69 11.67 -20.64
CA LYS A 326 -27.48 10.76 -21.79
C LYS A 326 -28.43 9.56 -21.76
N LEU A 327 -28.63 8.94 -20.58
CA LEU A 327 -29.57 7.82 -20.42
C LEU A 327 -31.02 8.23 -20.67
N ARG A 328 -31.41 9.45 -20.28
CA ARG A 328 -32.75 10.00 -20.54
C ARG A 328 -32.98 10.27 -22.03
N ALA A 329 -31.98 10.79 -22.74
CA ALA A 329 -32.07 11.08 -24.18
C ALA A 329 -32.23 9.81 -25.04
N HIS A 330 -31.66 8.68 -24.62
CA HIS A 330 -31.74 7.40 -25.34
C HIS A 330 -33.05 6.61 -25.07
N GLN A 331 -34.06 7.23 -24.46
CA GLN A 331 -35.45 6.71 -24.31
C GLN A 331 -35.56 5.23 -23.87
N MET A 332 -34.75 4.79 -22.91
CA MET A 332 -34.78 3.41 -22.38
C MET A 332 -35.87 3.20 -21.32
N ARG A 333 -36.43 1.97 -21.28
CA ARG A 333 -37.49 1.52 -20.36
C ARG A 333 -37.21 1.84 -18.88
N TYR A 334 -38.25 2.20 -18.12
CA TYR A 334 -38.15 2.71 -16.73
C TYR A 334 -37.39 1.77 -15.76
N THR A 335 -37.56 0.46 -15.89
CA THR A 335 -36.84 -0.51 -15.04
C THR A 335 -35.36 -0.62 -15.41
N ASP A 336 -35.04 -0.55 -16.70
CA ASP A 336 -33.69 -0.75 -17.21
C ASP A 336 -32.79 0.48 -16.99
N TYR A 337 -33.35 1.69 -16.99
CA TYR A 337 -32.53 2.88 -16.65
C TYR A 337 -32.11 2.88 -15.18
N LYS A 338 -33.00 2.51 -14.23
CA LYS A 338 -32.65 2.48 -12.80
C LYS A 338 -31.54 1.47 -12.53
N PHE A 339 -31.67 0.26 -13.09
CA PHE A 339 -30.69 -0.80 -12.89
C PHE A 339 -29.32 -0.45 -13.52
N ARG A 340 -29.32 0.09 -14.74
CA ARG A 340 -28.09 0.47 -15.44
C ARG A 340 -27.41 1.69 -14.81
N LEU A 341 -28.20 2.67 -14.34
CA LEU A 341 -27.70 3.81 -13.58
C LEU A 341 -27.12 3.36 -12.23
N ALA A 342 -27.83 2.50 -11.49
CA ALA A 342 -27.34 1.95 -10.24
C ALA A 342 -26.04 1.16 -10.43
N ARG A 343 -25.95 0.32 -11.46
CA ARG A 343 -24.72 -0.42 -11.80
C ARG A 343 -23.56 0.51 -12.11
N SER A 344 -23.79 1.55 -12.92
CA SER A 344 -22.74 2.52 -13.26
C SER A 344 -22.32 3.36 -12.05
N THR A 345 -23.27 3.75 -11.20
CA THR A 345 -23.02 4.56 -9.99
C THR A 345 -22.29 3.75 -8.93
N LEU A 346 -22.73 2.51 -8.66
CA LEU A 346 -22.10 1.59 -7.72
C LEU A 346 -20.67 1.20 -8.15
N THR A 347 -20.42 1.17 -9.47
CA THR A 347 -19.08 0.97 -10.02
C THR A 347 -18.21 2.20 -9.82
N LEU A 348 -18.77 3.40 -9.95
CA LEU A 348 -18.03 4.67 -9.89
C LEU A 348 -17.71 5.12 -8.45
N ILE A 349 -18.51 4.71 -7.45
CA ILE A 349 -18.32 5.08 -6.03
C ILE A 349 -16.98 4.58 -5.45
N PRO A 350 -16.63 3.28 -5.53
CA PRO A 350 -15.32 2.80 -5.10
C PRO A 350 -14.18 3.36 -5.94
N LEU A 351 -14.48 3.64 -7.21
CA LEU A 351 -13.50 4.04 -8.21
C LEU A 351 -12.97 5.47 -8.03
N LEU A 352 -13.83 6.40 -7.61
CA LEU A 352 -13.44 7.78 -7.30
C LEU A 352 -13.17 8.01 -5.80
N GLY A 353 -13.26 6.97 -4.97
CA GLY A 353 -13.01 7.08 -3.53
C GLY A 353 -14.07 7.89 -2.76
N ILE A 354 -15.31 7.94 -3.25
CA ILE A 354 -16.36 8.81 -2.66
C ILE A 354 -16.85 8.32 -1.30
N HIS A 355 -16.66 7.04 -0.99
CA HIS A 355 -16.99 6.49 0.33
C HIS A 355 -16.26 7.25 1.47
N GLU A 356 -15.06 7.76 1.20
CA GLU A 356 -14.27 8.57 2.14
C GLU A 356 -14.93 9.93 2.43
N VAL A 357 -15.71 10.50 1.51
CA VAL A 357 -16.42 11.78 1.71
C VAL A 357 -17.45 11.68 2.84
N VAL A 358 -18.14 10.54 2.92
CA VAL A 358 -19.19 10.29 3.93
C VAL A 358 -18.59 10.37 5.34
N PHE A 359 -17.37 9.86 5.51
CA PHE A 359 -16.66 9.85 6.79
C PHE A 359 -15.73 11.06 6.99
N ALA A 360 -15.39 11.78 5.92
CA ALA A 360 -14.58 13.01 5.96
C ALA A 360 -15.26 14.14 6.76
N PHE A 361 -16.59 14.27 6.67
CA PHE A 361 -17.36 15.27 7.43
C PHE A 361 -17.50 14.91 8.92
N ILE A 362 -17.31 13.63 9.28
CA ILE A 362 -17.25 13.18 10.67
C ILE A 362 -15.80 13.35 11.14
N THR A 363 -15.45 14.56 11.58
CA THR A 363 -14.09 14.86 12.06
C THR A 363 -13.72 14.01 13.28
N ASP A 364 -12.44 13.60 13.35
CA ASP A 364 -11.92 12.76 14.44
C ASP A 364 -12.07 13.43 15.82
N GLU A 365 -12.28 14.75 15.87
CA GLU A 365 -12.47 15.53 17.09
C GLU A 365 -13.88 15.39 17.70
N HIS A 366 -14.90 15.08 16.88
CA HIS A 366 -16.30 14.93 17.35
C HIS A 366 -16.70 13.45 17.55
N ALA A 367 -15.94 12.50 17.01
CA ALA A 367 -16.22 11.08 17.12
C ALA A 367 -15.66 10.50 18.43
N GLN A 368 -16.43 10.58 19.52
CA GLN A 368 -16.10 9.87 20.77
C GLN A 368 -16.75 8.47 20.80
N GLY A 369 -16.02 7.49 21.35
CA GLY A 369 -16.55 6.14 21.62
C GLY A 369 -16.89 5.31 20.37
N THR A 370 -18.09 4.73 20.33
CA THR A 370 -18.57 3.76 19.32
C THR A 370 -18.49 4.28 17.89
N LEU A 371 -18.79 5.56 17.67
CA LEU A 371 -18.80 6.16 16.33
C LEU A 371 -17.41 6.15 15.68
N ARG A 372 -16.34 6.34 16.47
CA ARG A 372 -14.96 6.27 16.00
C ARG A 372 -14.59 4.86 15.54
N TYR A 373 -15.02 3.82 16.27
CA TYR A 373 -14.77 2.44 15.87
C TYR A 373 -15.48 2.08 14.57
N VAL A 374 -16.76 2.47 14.45
CA VAL A 374 -17.55 2.21 13.24
C VAL A 374 -16.92 2.90 12.04
N LYS A 375 -16.56 4.18 12.18
CA LYS A 375 -15.85 4.95 11.15
C LYS A 375 -14.55 4.26 10.73
N LEU A 376 -13.66 3.99 11.69
CA LEU A 376 -12.38 3.33 11.42
C LEU A 376 -12.57 1.97 10.73
N PHE A 377 -13.56 1.19 11.13
CA PHE A 377 -13.88 -0.09 10.50
C PHE A 377 -14.24 0.09 9.03
N PHE A 378 -15.19 0.98 8.72
CA PHE A 378 -15.64 1.21 7.33
C PHE A 378 -14.52 1.79 6.46
N ASP A 379 -13.79 2.79 6.96
CA ASP A 379 -12.68 3.42 6.24
C ASP A 379 -11.57 2.39 5.93
N LEU A 380 -11.13 1.63 6.94
CA LEU A 380 -10.09 0.61 6.75
C LEU A 380 -10.56 -0.54 5.84
N PHE A 381 -11.79 -1.00 6.02
CA PHE A 381 -12.35 -2.07 5.20
C PHE A 381 -12.41 -1.64 3.74
N LEU A 382 -13.11 -0.54 3.43
CA LEU A 382 -13.30 -0.08 2.07
C LEU A 382 -11.97 0.30 1.41
N SER A 383 -11.08 1.02 2.11
CA SER A 383 -9.75 1.37 1.60
C SER A 383 -8.89 0.15 1.30
N SER A 384 -8.97 -0.93 2.10
CA SER A 384 -8.17 -2.14 1.88
C SER A 384 -8.61 -2.97 0.67
N PHE A 385 -9.92 -3.01 0.39
CA PHE A 385 -10.50 -3.72 -0.75
C PHE A 385 -10.68 -2.85 -1.99
N GLN A 386 -10.46 -1.53 -1.89
CA GLN A 386 -10.63 -0.61 -3.01
C GLN A 386 -9.78 -1.01 -4.22
N GLY A 387 -8.51 -1.33 -4.02
CA GLY A 387 -7.62 -1.73 -5.12
C GLY A 387 -8.08 -3.02 -5.83
N LEU A 388 -8.64 -3.98 -5.09
CA LEU A 388 -9.25 -5.19 -5.65
C LEU A 388 -10.43 -4.85 -6.56
N LEU A 389 -11.34 -3.99 -6.09
CA LEU A 389 -12.49 -3.55 -6.87
C LEU A 389 -12.06 -2.82 -8.15
N VAL A 390 -11.09 -1.91 -8.06
CA VAL A 390 -10.58 -1.18 -9.23
C VAL A 390 -9.92 -2.17 -10.23
N ALA A 391 -9.14 -3.15 -9.77
CA ALA A 391 -8.55 -4.18 -10.64
C ALA A 391 -9.61 -5.02 -11.37
N ILE A 392 -10.67 -5.43 -10.66
CA ILE A 392 -11.79 -6.18 -11.25
C ILE A 392 -12.48 -5.36 -12.33
N LEU A 393 -12.80 -4.09 -12.03
CA LEU A 393 -13.59 -3.25 -12.93
C LEU A 393 -12.81 -2.81 -14.17
N TYR A 394 -11.54 -2.40 -14.01
CA TYR A 394 -10.74 -1.84 -15.11
C TYR A 394 -9.94 -2.88 -15.90
N CYS A 395 -9.60 -4.02 -15.30
CA CYS A 395 -8.84 -5.07 -15.97
C CYS A 395 -9.67 -6.33 -16.23
N PHE A 396 -10.16 -7.01 -15.19
CA PHE A 396 -10.72 -8.37 -15.36
C PHE A 396 -12.09 -8.41 -16.03
N VAL A 397 -12.95 -7.42 -15.79
CA VAL A 397 -14.29 -7.30 -16.41
C VAL A 397 -14.25 -6.53 -17.72
N ASN A 398 -13.10 -5.95 -18.09
CA ASN A 398 -12.96 -5.18 -19.32
C ASN A 398 -13.01 -6.09 -20.55
N LYS A 399 -14.01 -5.89 -21.41
CA LYS A 399 -14.25 -6.70 -22.61
C LYS A 399 -13.07 -6.68 -23.58
N GLU A 400 -12.35 -5.57 -23.69
CA GLU A 400 -11.16 -5.47 -24.55
C GLU A 400 -10.05 -6.42 -24.05
N VAL A 401 -9.82 -6.45 -22.73
CA VAL A 401 -8.83 -7.32 -22.10
C VAL A 401 -9.26 -8.79 -22.22
N GLN A 402 -10.54 -9.10 -21.98
CA GLN A 402 -11.08 -10.45 -22.12
C GLN A 402 -10.95 -10.98 -23.55
N ALA A 403 -11.22 -10.13 -24.56
CA ALA A 403 -11.07 -10.51 -25.96
C ALA A 403 -9.61 -10.82 -26.32
N GLU A 404 -8.66 -9.99 -25.88
CA GLU A 404 -7.24 -10.25 -26.12
C GLU A 404 -6.71 -11.49 -25.37
N LEU A 405 -7.18 -11.71 -24.14
CA LEU A 405 -6.86 -12.91 -23.38
C LEU A 405 -7.41 -14.17 -24.08
N LEU A 406 -8.64 -14.13 -24.56
CA LEU A 406 -9.26 -15.24 -25.29
C LEU A 406 -8.52 -15.53 -26.61
N LYS A 407 -8.16 -14.49 -27.38
CA LYS A 407 -7.35 -14.65 -28.60
C LYS A 407 -5.98 -15.25 -28.31
N ARG A 408 -5.34 -14.91 -27.18
CA ARG A 408 -4.05 -15.49 -26.79
C ARG A 408 -4.20 -16.94 -26.35
N TRP A 409 -5.27 -17.24 -25.60
CA TRP A 409 -5.58 -18.60 -25.17
C TRP A 409 -5.88 -19.52 -26.35
N GLN A 410 -6.68 -19.07 -27.31
CA GLN A 410 -6.97 -19.82 -28.55
C GLN A 410 -5.71 -20.11 -29.35
N ARG A 411 -4.82 -19.12 -29.53
CA ARG A 411 -3.53 -19.31 -30.22
C ARG A 411 -2.61 -20.29 -29.49
N TRP A 412 -2.58 -20.23 -28.16
CA TRP A 412 -1.78 -21.15 -27.34
C TRP A 412 -2.34 -22.57 -27.39
N LYS A 413 -3.67 -22.73 -27.33
CA LYS A 413 -4.34 -24.02 -27.46
C LYS A 413 -4.05 -24.65 -28.83
N LEU A 414 -4.23 -23.90 -29.92
CA LEU A 414 -3.92 -24.38 -31.27
C LEU A 414 -2.44 -24.79 -31.41
N GLY A 415 -1.51 -24.02 -30.83
CA GLY A 415 -0.09 -24.37 -30.82
C GLY A 415 0.22 -25.64 -30.03
N LYS A 416 -0.49 -25.91 -28.94
CA LYS A 416 -0.37 -27.18 -28.19
C LYS A 416 -0.94 -28.36 -28.97
N ASP A 417 -2.10 -28.17 -29.58
CA ASP A 417 -2.75 -29.22 -30.37
C ASP A 417 -1.85 -29.64 -31.55
N LEU A 418 -1.25 -28.67 -32.26
CA LEU A 418 -0.26 -28.93 -33.32
C LEU A 418 1.02 -29.61 -32.80
N ALA A 419 1.50 -29.23 -31.61
CA ALA A 419 2.69 -29.85 -31.02
C ALA A 419 2.46 -31.30 -30.58
N GLU A 420 1.26 -31.64 -30.12
CA GLU A 420 0.88 -33.02 -29.80
C GLU A 420 0.65 -33.86 -31.07
N GLU A 421 0.05 -33.28 -32.12
CA GLU A 421 -0.09 -33.96 -33.42
C GLU A 421 1.28 -34.31 -34.03
N TYR A 422 2.24 -33.36 -33.99
CA TYR A 422 3.61 -33.61 -34.46
C TYR A 422 4.32 -34.74 -33.70
N LYS A 423 4.12 -34.83 -32.37
CA LYS A 423 4.68 -35.93 -31.57
C LYS A 423 4.07 -37.28 -31.96
N HIS A 424 2.76 -37.34 -32.14
CA HIS A 424 2.06 -38.58 -32.50
C HIS A 424 2.47 -39.11 -33.88
N THR A 425 2.66 -38.23 -34.88
CA THR A 425 3.13 -38.62 -36.21
C THR A 425 4.55 -39.17 -36.20
N TYR A 426 5.45 -38.64 -35.35
CA TYR A 426 6.82 -39.14 -35.24
C TYR A 426 6.96 -40.43 -34.43
N SER A 427 6.07 -40.70 -33.47
CA SER A 427 6.07 -41.95 -32.69
C SER A 427 5.43 -43.14 -33.41
N HIS A 428 4.70 -42.92 -34.51
CA HIS A 428 4.01 -43.98 -35.27
C HIS A 428 4.67 -44.34 -36.61
N ALA A 429 5.97 -44.05 -36.81
CA ALA A 429 6.70 -44.62 -37.93
C ALA A 429 6.87 -46.16 -37.72
N PRO A 430 6.21 -47.03 -38.50
CA PRO A 430 6.45 -48.46 -38.42
C PRO A 430 7.80 -48.74 -39.05
N GLY A 431 8.64 -49.52 -38.37
CA GLY A 431 9.89 -50.02 -38.91
C GLY A 431 9.67 -50.82 -40.18
N ALA A 432 9.96 -50.22 -41.34
CA ALA A 432 10.15 -50.93 -42.59
C ALA A 432 11.62 -51.34 -42.69
N ARG A 433 11.86 -52.59 -42.31
CA ARG A 433 13.12 -53.33 -42.53
C ARG A 433 13.14 -53.77 -43.99
N ASN A 434 14.06 -53.23 -44.81
CA ASN A 434 14.94 -53.96 -45.77
C ASN A 434 15.48 -53.03 -46.86
N GLY A 435 16.79 -53.18 -47.15
CA GLY A 435 17.39 -52.81 -48.44
C GLY A 435 18.48 -51.75 -48.38
N ALA A 436 19.73 -52.18 -48.32
CA ALA A 436 20.92 -51.35 -48.39
C ALA A 436 21.06 -50.60 -49.74
N GLY A 437 21.55 -49.36 -49.68
CA GLY A 437 21.91 -48.56 -50.85
C GLY A 437 22.26 -47.12 -50.49
N SER A 438 23.54 -46.87 -50.25
CA SER A 438 24.19 -45.59 -49.94
C SER A 438 23.79 -44.42 -50.87
N THR A 439 23.35 -43.27 -50.33
CA THR A 439 24.11 -42.00 -50.33
C THR A 439 23.25 -40.85 -49.76
N CYS A 440 23.94 -39.95 -49.07
CA CYS A 440 23.41 -38.82 -48.31
C CYS A 440 23.03 -37.65 -49.25
N GLU A 441 21.75 -37.29 -49.33
CA GLU A 441 21.33 -35.97 -49.82
C GLU A 441 20.70 -35.16 -48.70
N LYS A 442 21.52 -34.26 -48.15
CA LYS A 442 21.08 -33.13 -47.32
C LYS A 442 20.46 -32.08 -48.25
N HIS A 443 19.13 -31.98 -48.27
CA HIS A 443 18.48 -30.76 -48.75
C HIS A 443 18.55 -29.68 -47.67
N GLN A 444 19.64 -28.91 -47.71
CA GLN A 444 19.85 -27.71 -46.90
C GLN A 444 19.49 -26.49 -47.77
N LEU A 445 18.28 -25.96 -47.63
CA LEU A 445 17.94 -24.64 -48.17
C LEU A 445 18.44 -23.57 -47.19
N VAL A 446 19.65 -23.07 -47.44
CA VAL A 446 20.22 -21.89 -46.80
C VAL A 446 20.16 -20.71 -47.77
N SER A 447 19.47 -19.68 -47.27
CA SER A 447 19.65 -18.24 -47.46
C SER A 447 20.98 -17.76 -48.07
N GLY A 448 20.88 -16.75 -48.95
CA GLY A 448 21.84 -15.64 -48.99
C GLY A 448 22.73 -15.54 -50.24
N CYS A 449 22.40 -14.61 -51.13
CA CYS A 449 23.30 -13.93 -52.06
C CYS A 449 23.14 -12.41 -51.80
N THR A 450 24.13 -11.52 -51.82
CA THR A 450 25.58 -11.59 -52.06
C THR A 450 26.20 -10.26 -51.58
N ASN A 451 27.51 -10.29 -51.33
CA ASN A 451 28.36 -9.29 -50.67
C ASN A 451 28.62 -7.97 -51.44
N GLY A 452 29.07 -6.94 -50.69
CA GLY A 452 29.98 -5.88 -51.18
C GLY A 452 31.36 -6.46 -51.58
N LEU A 453 32.35 -5.75 -52.14
CA LEU A 453 32.77 -4.36 -52.00
C LEU A 453 33.84 -4.09 -53.09
N GLY A 454 33.96 -2.87 -53.62
CA GLY A 454 35.08 -2.45 -54.46
C GLY A 454 35.09 -0.94 -54.74
N ARG A 455 36.01 -0.21 -54.09
CA ARG A 455 36.23 1.25 -54.05
C ARG A 455 36.80 1.84 -55.36
N SER A 456 36.43 3.08 -55.73
CA SER A 456 37.37 4.22 -55.91
C SER A 456 36.69 5.54 -56.38
N LEU A 457 37.04 6.63 -55.68
CA LEU A 457 37.10 8.09 -55.97
C LEU A 457 36.01 8.85 -56.79
N GLY A 458 35.56 10.00 -56.23
CA GLY A 458 34.67 11.02 -56.84
C GLY A 458 35.36 11.97 -57.86
N PRO A 459 34.81 13.14 -58.26
CA PRO A 459 33.94 14.07 -57.48
C PRO A 459 32.67 14.63 -58.21
N GLN A 460 31.83 15.33 -57.43
CA GLN A 460 30.63 16.17 -57.75
C GLN A 460 30.88 17.33 -58.76
N PRO A 461 29.91 18.23 -59.08
CA PRO A 461 28.47 18.11 -59.37
C PRO A 461 28.05 18.94 -60.63
N GLY A 462 26.83 18.77 -61.17
CA GLY A 462 26.38 19.54 -62.34
C GLY A 462 24.86 19.72 -62.43
N SER A 463 24.44 20.97 -62.33
CA SER A 463 23.07 21.50 -62.40
C SER A 463 22.53 21.58 -63.84
N GLN A 464 21.22 21.82 -63.93
CA GLN A 464 20.43 22.43 -65.03
C GLN A 464 19.51 21.47 -65.81
N ARG A 465 18.17 21.62 -65.72
CA ARG A 465 17.26 22.66 -66.28
C ARG A 465 16.74 22.18 -67.65
N LEU A 466 15.44 21.99 -67.85
CA LEU A 466 14.45 22.87 -68.52
C LEU A 466 13.34 21.86 -68.99
N GLU A 467 12.03 22.07 -69.08
CA GLU A 467 11.23 23.24 -69.42
C GLU A 467 9.71 22.93 -69.27
N ARG A 468 8.91 24.00 -69.05
CA ARG A 468 7.48 24.27 -69.39
C ARG A 468 6.37 23.29 -68.98
N SER A 469 5.39 23.67 -68.13
CA SER A 469 4.31 24.69 -68.23
C SER A 469 3.01 24.13 -68.79
N GLY A 470 1.89 24.29 -68.07
CA GLY A 470 0.55 24.10 -68.65
C GLY A 470 -0.57 23.89 -67.63
N ARG A 471 -1.34 24.96 -67.38
CA ARG A 471 -2.46 25.16 -66.43
C ARG A 471 -3.80 24.57 -66.94
N SER A 472 -4.67 24.16 -66.00
CA SER A 472 -6.16 24.02 -66.11
C SER A 472 -6.70 23.02 -67.15
N THR A 473 -7.79 22.26 -66.97
CA THR A 473 -9.11 22.53 -66.38
C THR A 473 -9.83 21.20 -66.11
N ALA A 474 -10.84 21.23 -65.26
CA ALA A 474 -11.73 20.12 -64.92
C ALA A 474 -12.50 19.55 -66.13
N GLU A 475 -12.77 18.23 -66.13
CA GLU A 475 -14.09 17.68 -66.46
C GLU A 475 -14.22 16.19 -66.08
N HIS A 476 -15.48 15.84 -65.76
CA HIS A 476 -16.03 14.57 -65.29
C HIS A 476 -15.74 13.37 -66.20
N LEU A 477 -15.63 12.17 -65.61
CA LEU A 477 -16.27 10.94 -66.14
C LEU A 477 -16.35 9.84 -65.06
N ALA A 478 -17.55 9.29 -64.94
CA ALA A 478 -17.96 8.23 -64.02
C ALA A 478 -17.68 6.83 -64.59
N LEU A 479 -17.45 5.84 -63.70
CA LEU A 479 -17.60 4.37 -63.83
C LEU A 479 -16.70 3.76 -62.74
N GLY A 480 -17.07 2.83 -61.86
CA GLY A 480 -18.24 1.99 -61.65
C GLY A 480 -17.79 0.79 -60.79
N GLY A 481 -18.56 0.44 -59.76
CA GLY A 481 -18.64 -0.89 -59.11
C GLY A 481 -17.40 -1.47 -58.40
N HIS A 482 -17.46 -1.64 -57.07
CA HIS A 482 -18.05 -2.84 -56.44
C HIS A 482 -17.97 -2.77 -54.90
N HIS A 483 -19.14 -2.85 -54.28
CA HIS A 483 -19.34 -3.12 -52.85
C HIS A 483 -19.20 -4.63 -52.59
N HIS A 484 -18.48 -5.02 -51.55
CA HIS A 484 -18.69 -6.30 -50.88
C HIS A 484 -18.97 -6.04 -49.40
N CYS A 485 -20.26 -6.06 -49.05
CA CYS A 485 -20.73 -6.28 -47.68
C CYS A 485 -20.76 -7.80 -47.45
N TYR A 486 -20.19 -8.25 -46.33
CA TYR A 486 -20.35 -9.61 -45.85
C TYR A 486 -21.56 -9.68 -44.92
N GLU A 487 -22.55 -10.47 -45.33
CA GLU A 487 -23.78 -10.80 -44.62
C GLU A 487 -23.56 -12.13 -43.88
N PHE A 488 -23.92 -12.19 -42.59
CA PHE A 488 -23.90 -13.40 -41.76
C PHE A 488 -25.25 -14.12 -41.87
N PRO A 489 -25.30 -15.45 -42.01
CA PRO A 489 -26.57 -16.17 -42.09
C PRO A 489 -27.22 -16.34 -40.70
N GLU A 490 -28.51 -15.98 -40.64
CA GLU A 490 -29.45 -16.32 -39.56
C GLU A 490 -29.77 -17.83 -39.57
N THR A 491 -29.76 -18.46 -38.40
CA THR A 491 -30.38 -19.77 -38.17
C THR A 491 -31.58 -19.60 -37.24
N THR A 492 -32.76 -19.59 -37.84
CA THR A 492 -34.03 -19.88 -37.18
C THR A 492 -34.21 -21.39 -37.05
N ALA A 493 -34.49 -21.87 -35.85
CA ALA A 493 -35.16 -23.15 -35.62
C ALA A 493 -36.20 -22.95 -34.50
N GLU A 494 -37.46 -23.14 -34.85
CA GLU A 494 -38.63 -23.13 -33.97
C GLU A 494 -38.78 -24.45 -33.18
N SER A 495 -39.37 -24.31 -31.99
CA SER A 495 -40.30 -25.21 -31.27
C SER A 495 -39.97 -26.70 -31.10
N HIS A 496 -39.88 -27.15 -29.85
CA HIS A 496 -40.87 -28.06 -29.22
C HIS A 496 -40.47 -28.33 -27.74
N PHE A 497 -41.47 -28.19 -26.84
CA PHE A 497 -41.52 -28.42 -25.38
C PHE A 497 -40.95 -27.37 -24.43
#